data_AF-A0A6L8EJW7-F1
#
_entry.id   AF-A0A6L8EJW7-F1
#
_cell.length_a   1.000
_cell.length_b   1.000
_cell.length_c   1.000
_cell.angle_alpha   90.00
_cell.angle_beta   90.00
_cell.angle_gamma   90.00
#
_symmetry.space_group_name_H-M   'P 1'
#
loop_
_entity.id
_entity.type
_entity.pdbx_description
1 polymer ?
#
loop_
_entity_poly.entity_id
_entity_poly.type
_entity_poly.pdbx_seq_one_letter_code
_entity_poly.pdbx_strand_id
1 'polypeptide(L)' 'MDEPFTYLDEVTVNEIEAWIAGERAARTRTIIFSTHDRQRAQSLSDNILSLADGRARPFSSG' A
#
# COMPACT_ATOMS: atom_id res chain seq x y z
N MET A 1 1.18 -3.19 7.96
CA MET A 1 2.64 -2.94 7.99
C MET A 1 2.84 -1.45 8.05
N ASP A 2 3.68 -0.97 8.96
CA ASP A 2 3.99 0.46 9.04
C ASP A 2 5.21 0.74 8.15
N GLU A 3 4.99 1.43 7.04
CA GLU A 3 6.02 1.71 6.02
C GLU A 3 6.83 0.50 5.52
N PRO A 4 6.21 -0.52 4.88
CA PRO A 4 6.90 -1.74 4.48
C PRO A 4 7.95 -1.56 3.37
N PHE A 5 8.11 -0.36 2.81
CA PHE A 5 8.99 -0.08 1.68
C PHE A 5 10.17 0.85 2.04
N THR A 6 10.13 1.50 3.20
CA THR A 6 11.19 2.43 3.60
C THR A 6 12.45 1.63 3.96
N TYR A 7 13.61 2.00 3.39
CA TYR A 7 14.92 1.34 3.55
C TYR A 7 15.14 0.00 2.82
N LEU A 8 14.19 -0.45 2.01
CA LEU A 8 14.38 -1.65 1.18
C LEU A 8 15.03 -1.31 -0.16
N ASP A 9 15.87 -2.22 -0.66
CA ASP A 9 16.34 -2.13 -2.03
C ASP A 9 15.18 -2.34 -3.03
N GLU A 10 15.38 -1.87 -4.26
CA GLU A 10 14.36 -1.91 -5.32
C GLU A 10 13.88 -3.35 -5.61
N VAL A 11 14.76 -4.34 -5.42
CA VAL A 11 14.43 -5.76 -5.62
C VAL A 11 13.43 -6.23 -4.56
N THR A 12 13.70 -5.97 -3.28
CA THR A 12 12.84 -6.39 -2.17
C THR A 12 11.49 -5.67 -2.23
N VAL A 13 11.50 -4.40 -2.64
CA VAL A 13 10.26 -3.67 -2.96
C VAL A 13 9.43 -4.43 -3.97
N ASN A 14 10.02 -4.81 -5.11
CA ASN A 14 9.30 -5.48 -6.20
C ASN A 14 8.76 -6.85 -5.76
N GLU A 15 9.49 -7.57 -4.90
CA GLU A 15 9.03 -8.84 -4.33
C GLU A 15 7.80 -8.66 -3.43
N ILE A 16 7.80 -7.63 -2.56
CA ILE A 16 6.64 -7.33 -1.71
C ILE A 16 5.44 -6.91 -2.55
N GLU A 17 5.65 -6.08 -3.57
CA GLU A 17 4.59 -5.65 -4.48
C GLU A 17 3.98 -6.84 -5.23
N ALA A 18 4.82 -7.75 -5.74
CA ALA A 18 4.37 -8.98 -6.40
C ALA A 18 3.60 -9.90 -5.43
N TRP A 19 4.05 -10.01 -4.18
CA TRP A 19 3.36 -10.79 -3.16
C TRP A 19 1.98 -10.20 -2.81
N ILE A 20 1.89 -8.88 -2.60
CA ILE A 20 0.61 -8.19 -2.34
C ILE A 20 -0.34 -8.39 -3.52
N ALA A 21 0.15 -8.24 -4.75
CA ALA A 21 -0.65 -8.46 -5.96
C ALA A 21 -1.15 -9.91 -6.06
N GLY A 22 -0.32 -10.89 -5.72
CA GLY A 22 -0.68 -12.32 -5.68
C GLY A 22 -1.77 -12.63 -4.67
N GLU A 23 -1.65 -12.17 -3.43
CA GLU A 23 -2.67 -12.37 -2.39
C GLU A 23 -3.98 -11.66 -2.73
N ARG A 24 -3.91 -10.47 -3.32
CA ARG A 24 -5.08 -9.73 -3.80
C ARG A 24 -5.80 -10.47 -4.92
N ALA A 25 -5.07 -11.01 -5.90
CA ALA A 25 -5.64 -11.82 -6.97
C ALA A 25 -6.30 -13.11 -6.43
N ALA A 26 -5.67 -13.74 -5.43
CA ALA A 26 -6.19 -14.94 -4.79
C ALA A 26 -7.42 -14.66 -3.87
N ARG A 27 -7.64 -13.40 -3.46
CA ARG A 27 -8.70 -12.97 -2.52
C ARG A 27 -8.70 -13.77 -1.21
N THR A 28 -7.54 -14.26 -0.82
CA THR A 28 -7.35 -15.14 0.34
C THR A 28 -7.26 -14.37 1.64
N ARG A 29 -6.81 -13.10 1.58
CA ARG A 29 -6.50 -12.28 2.76
C ARG A 29 -6.85 -10.81 2.54
N THR A 30 -7.18 -10.13 3.63
CA THR A 30 -7.24 -8.66 3.66
C THR A 30 -5.89 -8.12 4.12
N ILE A 31 -5.27 -7.26 3.32
CA ILE A 31 -3.96 -6.66 3.60
C ILE A 31 -4.15 -5.17 3.92
N ILE A 32 -3.55 -4.72 5.03
CA ILE A 32 -3.54 -3.30 5.43
C ILE A 32 -2.09 -2.85 5.60
N PHE A 33 -1.70 -1.80 4.88
CA PHE A 33 -0.38 -1.18 4.97
C PHE A 33 -0.47 0.34 4.92
N SER A 34 0.49 1.03 5.55
CA SER A 34 0.70 2.46 5.42
C SER A 34 1.86 2.72 4.47
N THR A 35 1.76 3.77 3.66
CA THR A 35 2.87 4.28 2.84
C THR A 35 2.70 5.78 2.65
N HIS A 36 3.81 6.50 2.59
CA HIS A 36 3.83 7.91 2.18
C HIS A 36 3.91 8.07 0.65
N ASP A 37 4.19 6.99 -0.10
CA ASP A 37 4.22 6.97 -1.55
C ASP A 37 2.81 6.79 -2.14
N ARG A 38 2.28 7.88 -2.70
CA ARG A 38 0.92 7.92 -3.27
C ARG A 38 0.78 7.02 -4.51
N GLN A 39 1.82 6.89 -5.33
CA GLN A 39 1.76 6.09 -6.56
C GLN A 39 1.64 4.60 -6.22
N ARG A 40 2.39 4.14 -5.22
CA ARG A 40 2.28 2.75 -4.73
C ARG A 40 0.95 2.46 -4.08
N ALA A 41 0.45 3.38 -3.25
CA ALA A 41 -0.87 3.25 -2.64
C ALA A 41 -1.96 3.05 -3.71
N GLN A 42 -1.88 3.81 -4.81
CA GLN A 42 -2.80 3.69 -5.95
C GLN A 42 -2.63 2.40 -6.75
N SER A 43 -1.40 1.92 -6.92
CA SER A 43 -1.13 0.71 -7.71
C SER A 43 -1.53 -0.58 -6.99
N LEU A 44 -1.29 -0.64 -5.68
CA LEU A 44 -1.35 -1.89 -4.90
C LEU A 44 -2.67 -2.09 -4.14
N SER A 45 -3.41 -1.03 -3.86
CA SER A 45 -4.56 -1.07 -2.96
C SER A 45 -5.88 -1.05 -3.72
N ASP A 46 -6.86 -1.85 -3.28
CA ASP A 46 -8.23 -1.75 -3.78
C ASP A 46 -8.97 -0.52 -3.22
N ASN A 47 -8.61 -0.10 -1.99
CA ASN A 47 -9.14 1.08 -1.33
C ASN A 47 -8.00 1.87 -0.66
N ILE A 48 -8.10 3.19 -0.67
CA ILE A 48 -7.07 4.06 -0.11
C ILE A 48 -7.72 5.06 0.86
N LEU A 49 -7.08 5.23 2.01
CA LEU A 49 -7.47 6.17 3.05
C LEU A 49 -6.28 7.11 3.32
N SER A 50 -6.54 8.42 3.31
CA SER A 50 -5.54 9.41 3.71
C SER A 50 -5.63 9.67 5.21
N LEU A 51 -4.50 9.61 5.91
CA LEU A 51 -4.40 10.02 7.31
C LEU A 51 -3.73 11.40 7.38
N ALA A 52 -4.44 12.39 7.91
CA ALA A 52 -3.94 13.75 8.10
C ALA A 52 -4.51 14.35 9.39
N ASP A 53 -3.66 15.02 10.18
CA ASP A 53 -4.04 15.63 11.46
C ASP A 53 -4.69 14.64 12.45
N GLY A 54 -4.21 13.40 12.47
CA GLY A 54 -4.81 12.32 13.28
C GLY A 54 -6.21 11.89 12.83
N ARG A 55 -6.65 12.28 11.63
CA ARG A 55 -7.96 11.94 11.07
C ARG A 55 -7.84 11.20 9.75
N ALA A 56 -8.68 10.17 9.60
CA ALA A 56 -8.91 9.48 8.36
C ALA A 56 -9.80 10.30 7.42
N ARG A 57 -9.39 10.42 6.16
CA ARG A 57 -10.12 11.10 5.09
C ARG A 57 -10.13 10.21 3.84
N PRO A 58 -11.17 10.30 3.00
CA PRO A 58 -11.15 9.66 1.68
C PRO A 58 -9.92 10.11 0.90
N PHE A 59 -9.21 9.17 0.28
CA PHE A 59 -8.11 9.53 -0.60
C PHE A 59 -8.66 10.23 -1.85
N SER A 60 -8.25 11.47 -2.08
CA SER A 60 -8.58 12.23 -3.29
C SER A 60 -7.36 12.30 -4.21
N SER A 61 -7.48 11.74 -5.42
CA SER A 61 -6.57 11.96 -6.54
C SER A 61 -6.91 13.32 -7.17
N GLY A 62 -6.47 14.40 -6.54
CA GLY A 62 -6.46 15.73 -7.13
C GLY A 62 -5.27 15.91 -8.06
#